data_AF-A0A0K1H3A8-F1
#
_entry.id   AF-A0A0K1H3A8-F1
#
_cell.length_a   1.000
_cell.length_b   1.000
_cell.length_c   1.000
_cell.angle_alpha   90.00
_cell.angle_beta   90.00
_cell.angle_gamma   90.00
#
_symmetry.space_group_name_H-M   'P 1'
#
loop_
_entity.id
_entity.type
_entity.pdbx_description
1 polymer ?
#
loop_
_entity_poly.entity_id
_entity_poly.type
_entity_poly.pdbx_seq_one_letter_code
_entity_poly.pdbx_strand_id
1 'polypeptide(L)'
;MDALSSSFLSTFPTRSSTTAPKLPPAKSLNISSVRIEERPTTQTPPKTTTPPKQTPPPPPSYSSPPPTKPNAPALPAVIFNLFDDFINNFVDPPVRSSVDPKRVLSGNFAPVTELPPTECQVIKGSLPSCLDGAYIRNGPNPQYLPRGPYHLFDGDGMLHSIRISQGRAVLCSRYVKTYKYTVERDAGFPLLPNVFSGFNGLTASATRGALSAARVASGLYNPANGIGNANTSLAFFGDRLYALAESDLPYAVRMTADGDVDTVGRNDFNGELFMSMTAHPKIDPDTGETFAFRYGPVPPFLTYFRFDPTGAKQPDVPVFSLTSPSMLHDFAITKKYAVFTDIQIGMNPMEMIGGGSPVGLDASKVSRIGVIPKYAKDDSEMRWFEVPGFNIMHAVNAWDEDDAVVMVAPNILSAEHTLERMELVHALVEKVRIDLKTGIVSRQPISTRNLDFAVINPAYQGKKNRFVYAGVGDPMPKISGVVKLDVSGDEHKESIVASRMYGQGCFGGEPFFVAREPENPEAEEDDGYVVSYVHDEKTGESRFLVMDAKSSELETVAEVKLPRRVPYGFHGLFVRESDLKKL
;
A
#
# COMPACT_ATOMS: atom_id res chain seq x y z
N MET A 1 -35.76 28.07 -41.02
CA MET A 1 -37.09 27.77 -41.57
C MET A 1 -37.42 26.33 -41.21
N ASP A 2 -37.37 25.96 -39.92
CA ASP A 2 -38.33 26.23 -38.81
C ASP A 2 -39.30 25.04 -38.75
N ALA A 3 -39.65 24.38 -37.64
CA ALA A 3 -39.41 24.48 -36.20
C ALA A 3 -39.74 23.08 -35.60
N LEU A 4 -38.93 22.46 -34.73
CA LEU A 4 -38.87 22.54 -33.26
C LEU A 4 -40.13 22.11 -32.45
N SER A 5 -39.85 21.17 -31.52
CA SER A 5 -40.32 21.11 -30.12
C SER A 5 -41.50 20.21 -29.76
N SER A 6 -41.23 19.21 -28.91
CA SER A 6 -42.18 18.78 -27.86
C SER A 6 -41.43 18.50 -26.55
N SER A 7 -41.54 19.47 -25.65
CA SER A 7 -41.19 19.43 -24.24
C SER A 7 -42.29 18.76 -23.43
N PHE A 8 -41.95 17.79 -22.58
CA PHE A 8 -42.83 17.31 -21.52
C PHE A 8 -42.56 18.11 -20.23
N LEU A 9 -43.52 18.95 -19.85
CA LEU A 9 -43.66 19.56 -18.53
C LEU A 9 -44.72 18.76 -17.77
N SER A 10 -44.39 18.29 -16.57
CA SER A 10 -45.34 17.83 -15.56
C SER A 10 -45.13 18.63 -14.28
N THR A 11 -46.26 19.00 -13.70
CA THR A 11 -46.57 20.04 -12.72
C THR A 11 -46.07 19.75 -11.30
N PHE A 12 -45.48 20.76 -10.66
CA PHE A 12 -45.33 20.83 -9.20
C PHE A 12 -46.62 21.37 -8.53
N PRO A 13 -47.07 20.78 -7.42
CA PRO A 13 -47.91 21.47 -6.44
C PRO A 13 -47.08 21.99 -5.26
N THR A 14 -47.38 23.21 -4.84
CA THR A 14 -46.82 23.92 -3.69
C THR A 14 -47.46 23.48 -2.36
N ARG A 15 -46.57 23.25 -1.37
CA ARG A 15 -46.68 23.36 0.11
C ARG A 15 -48.06 23.33 0.79
N SER A 16 -48.18 22.43 1.78
CA SER A 16 -48.84 22.74 3.06
C SER A 16 -47.91 22.38 4.24
N SER A 17 -47.95 23.24 5.26
CA SER A 17 -47.12 23.20 6.45
C SER A 17 -47.51 22.09 7.42
N THR A 18 -46.55 21.34 7.93
CA THR A 18 -46.72 20.55 9.16
C THR A 18 -45.57 20.79 10.11
N THR A 19 -45.98 21.01 11.36
CA THR A 19 -45.24 21.42 12.55
C THR A 19 -44.27 20.36 13.05
N ALA A 20 -43.03 20.77 13.34
CA ALA A 20 -42.02 19.97 14.02
C ALA A 20 -42.36 19.75 15.52
N PRO A 21 -42.18 18.54 16.09
CA PRO A 21 -42.30 18.33 17.53
C PRO A 21 -41.07 18.87 18.27
N LYS A 22 -41.29 19.64 19.33
CA LYS A 22 -40.26 20.12 20.27
C LYS A 22 -39.76 18.97 21.14
N LEU A 23 -38.44 18.76 21.16
CA LEU A 23 -37.76 17.92 22.15
C LEU A 23 -37.75 18.62 23.53
N PRO A 24 -37.89 17.88 24.65
CA PRO A 24 -37.80 18.43 26.00
C PRO A 24 -36.34 18.74 26.40
N PRO A 25 -36.11 19.70 27.32
CA PRO A 25 -34.77 20.13 27.69
C PRO A 25 -34.04 19.07 28.53
N ALA A 26 -32.75 18.91 28.24
CA ALA A 26 -31.83 18.04 28.97
C ALA A 26 -31.73 18.44 30.44
N LYS A 27 -31.90 17.46 31.34
CA LYS A 27 -31.65 17.60 32.78
C LYS A 27 -30.15 17.72 33.02
N SER A 28 -29.76 18.76 33.75
CA SER A 28 -28.42 18.95 34.31
C SER A 28 -28.08 17.83 35.29
N LEU A 29 -27.01 17.08 35.00
CA LEU A 29 -26.38 16.19 35.97
C LEU A 29 -25.31 16.99 36.71
N ASN A 30 -25.61 17.33 37.97
CA ASN A 30 -24.63 17.83 38.93
C ASN A 30 -23.68 16.69 39.30
N ILE A 31 -22.41 16.77 38.89
CA ILE A 31 -21.35 15.93 39.41
C ILE A 31 -20.74 16.66 40.61
N SER A 32 -20.97 16.11 41.80
CA SER A 32 -20.35 16.53 43.05
C SER A 32 -18.89 16.12 43.09
N SER A 33 -18.01 17.10 43.27
CA SER A 33 -16.59 16.91 43.53
C SER A 33 -16.39 16.39 44.96
N VAL A 34 -15.77 15.22 45.09
CA VAL A 34 -15.34 14.68 46.39
C VAL A 34 -13.92 15.16 46.67
N ARG A 35 -13.80 15.95 47.74
CA ARG A 35 -12.56 16.34 48.42
C ARG A 35 -11.77 15.09 48.85
N ILE A 36 -10.47 15.09 48.58
CA ILE A 36 -9.52 14.20 49.25
C ILE A 36 -8.70 15.10 50.20
N GLU A 37 -8.96 14.96 51.50
CA GLU A 37 -8.12 15.50 52.57
C GLU A 37 -7.29 14.37 53.21
N GLU A 38 -6.00 14.66 53.32
CA GLU A 38 -5.06 14.37 54.40
C GLU A 38 -4.68 12.94 54.83
N ARG A 39 -3.34 12.78 54.89
CA ARG A 39 -2.55 11.73 55.55
C ARG A 39 -2.94 11.52 57.02
N PRO A 40 -2.66 10.32 57.54
CA PRO A 40 -1.86 10.24 58.76
C PRO A 40 -0.63 9.32 58.67
N THR A 41 0.32 9.63 59.55
CA THR A 41 1.68 9.12 59.70
C THR A 41 1.75 7.83 60.54
N THR A 42 2.69 6.96 60.13
CA THR A 42 3.53 6.03 60.91
C THR A 42 2.90 5.02 61.90
N GLN A 43 3.18 3.73 61.67
CA GLN A 43 3.62 2.79 62.71
C GLN A 43 4.35 1.58 62.08
N THR A 44 5.51 1.23 62.64
CA THR A 44 6.40 0.14 62.19
C THR A 44 6.27 -1.07 63.12
N PRO A 45 6.16 -2.30 62.63
CA PRO A 45 6.37 -3.51 63.43
C PRO A 45 7.75 -4.19 63.14
N PRO A 46 8.25 -5.04 64.05
CA PRO A 46 9.65 -5.49 64.06
C PRO A 46 9.93 -6.65 63.10
N LYS A 47 11.21 -6.71 62.70
CA LYS A 47 11.81 -7.67 61.78
C LYS A 47 11.86 -9.09 62.34
N THR A 48 11.38 -10.05 61.56
CA THR A 48 11.71 -11.49 61.70
C THR A 48 12.69 -11.86 60.59
N THR A 49 13.85 -12.39 60.97
CA THR A 49 14.96 -12.79 60.09
C THR A 49 14.76 -14.19 59.50
N THR A 50 14.79 -14.30 58.17
CA THR A 50 14.84 -15.57 57.41
C THR A 50 16.13 -15.60 56.57
N PRO A 51 16.86 -16.73 56.44
CA PRO A 51 18.12 -16.79 55.68
C PRO A 51 17.92 -16.73 54.15
N PRO A 52 18.97 -16.40 53.37
CA PRO A 52 18.82 -15.86 52.01
C PRO A 52 18.54 -16.95 50.96
N LYS A 53 17.50 -16.73 50.15
CA LYS A 53 17.40 -17.33 48.80
C LYS A 53 18.33 -16.57 47.87
N GLN A 54 19.25 -17.29 47.22
CA GLN A 54 20.06 -16.75 46.12
C GLN A 54 19.15 -16.35 44.96
N THR A 55 19.11 -15.06 44.67
CA THR A 55 18.48 -14.51 43.46
C THR A 55 19.45 -14.68 42.29
N PRO A 56 19.01 -15.16 41.11
CA PRO A 56 19.83 -15.10 39.90
C PRO A 56 20.18 -13.63 39.59
N PRO A 57 21.34 -13.36 38.96
CA PRO A 57 21.68 -12.00 38.56
C PRO A 57 20.59 -11.47 37.60
N PRO A 58 20.26 -10.16 37.67
CA PRO A 58 19.34 -9.58 36.70
C PRO A 58 19.93 -9.75 35.28
N PRO A 59 19.10 -9.99 34.26
CA PRO A 59 19.56 -10.02 32.89
C PRO A 59 20.26 -8.69 32.56
N PRO A 60 21.30 -8.69 31.72
CA PRO A 60 22.00 -7.48 31.35
C PRO A 60 20.98 -6.47 30.82
N SER A 61 20.89 -5.31 31.47
CA SER A 61 20.13 -4.19 30.98
C SER A 61 20.77 -3.75 29.67
N TYR A 62 20.18 -4.12 28.54
CA TYR A 62 20.46 -3.47 27.27
C TYR A 62 19.91 -2.05 27.37
N SER A 63 20.73 -1.13 27.89
CA SER A 63 20.54 0.28 27.65
C SER A 63 20.71 0.49 26.16
N SER A 64 19.62 0.78 25.44
CA SER A 64 19.72 1.43 24.15
C SER A 64 20.71 2.61 24.29
N PRO A 65 21.63 2.83 23.32
CA PRO A 65 22.42 4.04 23.34
C PRO A 65 21.47 5.23 23.51
N PRO A 66 21.77 6.20 24.38
CA PRO A 66 20.95 7.41 24.46
C PRO A 66 20.85 7.99 23.05
N PRO A 67 19.68 8.51 22.64
CA PRO A 67 19.55 9.14 21.33
C PRO A 67 20.67 10.17 21.22
N THR A 68 21.58 9.95 20.26
CA THR A 68 22.59 10.94 19.90
C THR A 68 21.83 12.22 19.64
N LYS A 69 22.12 13.28 20.41
CA LYS A 69 21.54 14.60 20.14
C LYS A 69 21.73 14.85 18.65
N PRO A 70 20.66 15.19 17.89
CA PRO A 70 20.84 15.53 16.49
C PRO A 70 21.90 16.63 16.42
N ASN A 71 22.89 16.44 15.55
CA ASN A 71 23.87 17.49 15.29
C ASN A 71 23.10 18.76 14.93
N ALA A 72 23.58 19.93 15.39
CA ALA A 72 22.95 21.17 14.98
C ALA A 72 22.93 21.22 13.43
N PRO A 73 21.76 21.45 12.80
CA PRO A 73 21.66 21.42 11.35
C PRO A 73 22.62 22.44 10.74
N ALA A 74 23.25 22.07 9.63
CA ALA A 74 24.16 22.97 8.93
C ALA A 74 23.45 24.28 8.57
N LEU A 75 24.14 25.42 8.68
CA LEU A 75 23.57 26.74 8.44
C LEU A 75 22.82 26.85 7.08
N PRO A 76 23.34 26.31 5.95
CA PRO A 76 22.60 26.30 4.69
C PRO A 76 21.27 25.53 4.78
N ALA A 77 21.23 24.43 5.53
CA ALA A 77 20.03 23.62 5.71
C ALA A 77 18.94 24.43 6.44
N VAL A 78 19.32 25.18 7.49
CA VAL A 78 18.40 26.07 8.22
C VAL A 78 17.85 27.17 7.31
N ILE A 79 18.72 27.82 6.53
CA ILE A 79 18.31 28.87 5.59
C ILE A 79 17.32 28.32 4.55
N PHE A 80 17.64 27.19 3.91
CA PHE A 80 16.76 26.58 2.92
C PHE A 80 15.45 26.07 3.53
N ASN A 81 15.45 25.61 4.79
CA ASN A 81 14.22 25.28 5.48
C ASN A 81 13.33 26.50 5.72
N LEU A 82 13.89 27.67 6.02
CA LEU A 82 13.11 28.92 6.11
C LEU A 82 12.50 29.30 4.76
N PHE A 83 13.21 29.07 3.65
CA PHE A 83 12.64 29.24 2.31
C PHE A 83 11.54 28.23 2.03
N ASP A 84 11.68 26.97 2.44
CA ASP A 84 10.64 25.95 2.33
C ASP A 84 9.38 26.36 3.10
N ASP A 85 9.55 26.83 4.34
CA ASP A 85 8.47 27.36 5.17
C ASP A 85 7.80 28.57 4.50
N PHE A 86 8.57 29.45 3.86
CA PHE A 86 8.01 30.56 3.09
C PHE A 86 7.18 30.08 1.89
N ILE A 87 7.70 29.11 1.13
CA ILE A 87 6.96 28.51 0.00
C ILE A 87 5.65 27.90 0.49
N ASN A 88 5.70 27.08 1.53
CA ASN A 88 4.52 26.37 2.06
C ASN A 88 3.45 27.33 2.62
N ASN A 89 3.84 28.47 3.20
CA ASN A 89 2.90 29.40 3.82
C ASN A 89 2.37 30.47 2.86
N PHE A 90 3.16 30.89 1.87
CA PHE A 90 2.86 32.08 1.06
C PHE A 90 2.83 31.85 -0.45
N VAL A 91 3.49 30.80 -0.96
CA VAL A 91 3.57 30.53 -2.41
C VAL A 91 2.65 29.37 -2.81
N ASP A 92 2.66 28.30 -2.02
CA ASP A 92 1.98 27.04 -2.29
C ASP A 92 1.30 26.50 -1.01
N PRO A 93 0.44 27.29 -0.35
CA PRO A 93 -0.38 26.75 0.74
C PRO A 93 -1.32 25.67 0.19
N PRO A 94 -1.68 24.65 0.99
CA PRO A 94 -2.63 23.64 0.54
C PRO A 94 -3.97 24.29 0.15
N VAL A 95 -4.27 24.24 -1.15
CA VAL A 95 -5.49 24.83 -1.73
C VAL A 95 -6.61 23.81 -1.91
N ARG A 96 -6.29 22.52 -1.98
CA ARG A 96 -7.24 21.42 -2.17
C ARG A 96 -7.22 20.47 -0.98
N SER A 97 -8.37 19.87 -0.67
CA SER A 97 -8.51 18.93 0.44
C SER A 97 -7.68 17.66 0.27
N SER A 98 -7.43 17.24 -0.97
CA SER A 98 -6.69 16.03 -1.35
C SER A 98 -5.20 16.09 -1.04
N VAL A 99 -4.67 17.29 -0.82
CA VAL A 99 -3.27 17.54 -0.48
C VAL A 99 -3.10 18.34 0.81
N ASP A 100 -4.18 18.66 1.52
CA ASP A 100 -4.11 19.30 2.83
C ASP A 100 -3.71 18.26 3.89
N PRO A 101 -2.51 18.36 4.50
CA PRO A 101 -2.05 17.38 5.48
C PRO A 101 -3.02 17.19 6.65
N LYS A 102 -3.76 18.24 7.04
CA LYS A 102 -4.73 18.16 8.15
C LYS A 102 -5.91 17.25 7.81
N ARG A 103 -6.23 17.10 6.52
CA ARG A 103 -7.28 16.22 6.03
C ARG A 103 -6.73 14.85 5.67
N VAL A 104 -5.64 14.82 4.90
CA VAL A 104 -5.00 13.59 4.41
C VAL A 104 -4.49 12.73 5.57
N LEU A 105 -3.89 13.33 6.59
CA LEU A 105 -3.38 12.62 7.78
C LEU A 105 -4.40 12.60 8.93
N SER A 106 -5.70 12.74 8.65
CA SER A 106 -6.74 12.66 9.67
C SER A 106 -7.09 11.21 10.04
N GLY A 107 -7.57 10.98 11.26
CA GLY A 107 -7.98 9.66 11.72
C GLY A 107 -6.84 8.64 11.65
N ASN A 108 -7.14 7.45 11.12
CA ASN A 108 -6.15 6.36 11.05
C ASN A 108 -5.09 6.51 9.93
N PHE A 109 -5.12 7.60 9.16
CA PHE A 109 -4.01 7.97 8.26
C PHE A 109 -2.89 8.76 8.96
N ALA A 110 -3.13 9.25 10.20
CA ALA A 110 -2.10 9.98 10.93
C ALA A 110 -0.87 9.08 11.21
N PRO A 111 0.36 9.60 11.21
CA PRO A 111 1.55 8.80 11.44
C PRO A 111 1.61 8.19 12.84
N VAL A 112 2.40 7.13 12.98
CA VAL A 112 2.75 6.50 14.26
C VAL A 112 4.27 6.46 14.41
N THR A 113 4.73 6.42 15.67
CA THR A 113 6.14 6.18 16.01
C THR A 113 6.48 4.69 15.90
N GLU A 114 7.77 4.36 15.89
CA GLU A 114 8.23 2.97 15.91
C GLU A 114 7.76 2.22 17.17
N LEU A 115 7.61 0.89 17.06
CA LEU A 115 7.27 -0.03 18.14
C LEU A 115 8.30 -1.17 18.13
N PRO A 116 9.08 -1.41 19.19
CA PRO A 116 9.92 -2.61 19.27
C PRO A 116 9.05 -3.88 19.33
N PRO A 117 9.62 -5.08 19.11
CA PRO A 117 8.88 -6.32 19.25
C PRO A 117 8.06 -6.38 20.55
N THR A 118 6.75 -6.41 20.41
CA THR A 118 5.80 -6.32 21.52
C THR A 118 4.77 -7.43 21.39
N GLU A 119 4.59 -8.20 22.46
CA GLU A 119 3.60 -9.29 22.47
C GLU A 119 2.17 -8.78 22.30
N CYS A 120 1.38 -9.54 21.57
CA CYS A 120 -0.02 -9.27 21.32
C CYS A 120 -0.92 -10.32 22.01
N GLN A 121 -2.11 -9.89 22.42
CA GLN A 121 -3.08 -10.78 23.05
C GLN A 121 -4.01 -11.40 22.00
N VAL A 122 -4.11 -12.73 21.95
CA VAL A 122 -5.18 -13.42 21.22
C VAL A 122 -6.47 -13.28 22.03
N ILE A 123 -7.46 -12.57 21.50
CA ILE A 123 -8.72 -12.24 22.19
C ILE A 123 -9.92 -13.06 21.70
N LYS A 124 -9.78 -13.76 20.57
CA LYS A 124 -10.78 -14.70 20.06
C LYS A 124 -10.08 -15.90 19.41
N GLY A 125 -10.61 -17.10 19.65
CA GLY A 125 -10.19 -18.33 19.00
C GLY A 125 -8.72 -18.67 19.22
N SER A 126 -8.07 -19.27 18.22
CA SER A 126 -6.67 -19.71 18.29
C SER A 126 -5.97 -19.53 16.95
N LEU A 127 -4.75 -19.00 16.96
CA LEU A 127 -3.93 -18.83 15.76
C LEU A 127 -3.60 -20.21 15.14
N PRO A 128 -3.97 -20.45 13.87
CA PRO A 128 -3.66 -21.71 13.19
C PRO A 128 -2.15 -22.00 13.13
N SER A 129 -1.77 -23.27 13.24
CA SER A 129 -0.35 -23.67 13.24
C SER A 129 0.38 -23.41 11.92
N CYS A 130 -0.34 -23.31 10.80
CA CYS A 130 0.24 -22.96 9.49
C CYS A 130 0.64 -21.48 9.40
N LEU A 131 0.14 -20.63 10.30
CA LEU A 131 0.64 -19.26 10.45
C LEU A 131 1.93 -19.28 11.28
N ASP A 132 3.00 -19.84 10.72
CA ASP A 132 4.35 -19.83 11.29
C ASP A 132 5.26 -18.99 10.39
N GLY A 133 5.53 -17.76 10.80
CA GLY A 133 6.20 -16.75 9.97
C GLY A 133 5.86 -15.33 10.39
N ALA A 134 5.87 -14.39 9.44
CA ALA A 134 5.48 -13.01 9.68
C ALA A 134 4.63 -12.45 8.54
N TYR A 135 3.51 -11.81 8.89
CA TYR A 135 2.80 -10.92 7.97
C TYR A 135 3.36 -9.51 8.13
N ILE A 136 3.97 -9.00 7.06
CA ILE A 136 4.60 -7.69 7.02
C ILE A 136 3.80 -6.84 6.04
N ARG A 137 3.31 -5.68 6.48
CA ARG A 137 2.62 -4.73 5.62
C ARG A 137 3.39 -3.43 5.54
N ASN A 138 3.58 -2.91 4.33
CA ASN A 138 4.18 -1.62 4.06
C ASN A 138 3.10 -0.51 3.99
N GLY A 139 3.52 0.74 4.09
CA GLY A 139 2.64 1.88 3.94
C GLY A 139 3.33 3.21 4.23
N PRO A 140 2.66 4.32 3.87
CA PRO A 140 3.18 5.66 4.06
C PRO A 140 2.98 6.11 5.51
N ASN A 141 4.03 6.63 6.12
CA ASN A 141 4.00 7.16 7.47
C ASN A 141 5.03 8.28 7.56
N PRO A 142 4.67 9.55 7.32
CA PRO A 142 5.64 10.64 7.21
C PRO A 142 6.45 10.79 8.52
N GLN A 143 7.77 10.87 8.41
CA GLN A 143 8.68 11.03 9.55
C GLN A 143 8.41 12.34 10.31
N TYR A 144 8.11 13.40 9.56
CA TYR A 144 7.74 14.71 10.09
C TYR A 144 6.37 15.10 9.59
N LEU A 145 5.60 15.82 10.40
CA LEU A 145 4.33 16.36 9.96
C LEU A 145 4.57 17.33 8.78
N PRO A 146 3.98 17.08 7.60
CA PRO A 146 4.15 17.93 6.44
C PRO A 146 3.62 19.35 6.72
N ARG A 147 4.40 20.35 6.35
CA ARG A 147 4.02 21.78 6.49
C ARG A 147 3.37 22.35 5.23
N GLY A 148 3.64 21.75 4.08
CA GLY A 148 3.03 22.07 2.79
C GLY A 148 2.11 20.96 2.28
N PRO A 149 1.69 21.05 1.00
CA PRO A 149 0.87 20.03 0.35
C PRO A 149 1.43 18.62 0.49
N TYR A 150 0.58 17.65 0.82
CA TYR A 150 0.95 16.26 1.08
C TYR A 150 -0.11 15.29 0.55
N HIS A 151 0.28 14.37 -0.34
CA HIS A 151 -0.57 13.28 -0.79
C HIS A 151 -0.29 12.01 0.02
N LEU A 152 -1.26 11.10 0.10
CA LEU A 152 -1.13 9.82 0.83
C LEU A 152 0.11 9.03 0.38
N PHE A 153 0.46 9.09 -0.90
CA PHE A 153 1.57 8.32 -1.49
C PHE A 153 2.96 8.88 -1.17
N ASP A 154 3.06 10.11 -0.63
CA ASP A 154 4.34 10.79 -0.40
C ASP A 154 5.02 10.45 0.94
N GLY A 155 4.37 9.68 1.82
CA GLY A 155 4.91 9.35 3.14
C GLY A 155 6.08 8.38 3.12
N ASP A 156 6.99 8.51 4.09
CA ASP A 156 8.09 7.55 4.28
C ASP A 156 7.57 6.13 4.55
N GLY A 157 8.28 5.11 4.07
CA GLY A 157 7.89 3.72 4.27
C GLY A 157 8.03 3.28 5.72
N MET A 158 6.95 2.72 6.27
CA MET A 158 6.96 2.09 7.59
C MET A 158 6.36 0.69 7.52
N LEU A 159 7.14 -0.28 7.99
CA LEU A 159 6.77 -1.68 8.04
C LEU A 159 6.04 -1.98 9.34
N HIS A 160 4.88 -2.64 9.25
CA HIS A 160 4.17 -3.24 10.37
C HIS A 160 4.21 -4.77 10.24
N SER A 161 5.01 -5.41 11.09
CA SER A 161 5.23 -6.86 11.07
C SER A 161 4.54 -7.50 12.27
N ILE A 162 3.68 -8.49 12.02
CA ILE A 162 3.17 -9.40 13.04
C ILE A 162 3.80 -10.78 12.83
N ARG A 163 4.79 -11.12 13.66
CA ARG A 163 5.41 -12.44 13.68
C ARG A 163 4.53 -13.38 14.49
N ILE A 164 4.16 -14.50 13.88
CA ILE A 164 3.35 -15.54 14.50
C ILE A 164 4.20 -16.80 14.55
N SER A 165 4.36 -17.36 15.75
CA SER A 165 5.01 -18.65 15.92
C SER A 165 4.47 -19.34 17.16
N GLN A 166 4.19 -20.64 17.06
CA GLN A 166 3.68 -21.46 18.16
C GLN A 166 2.44 -20.85 18.85
N GLY A 167 1.53 -20.27 18.06
CA GLY A 167 0.30 -19.65 18.56
C GLY A 167 0.48 -18.32 19.29
N ARG A 168 1.69 -17.74 19.29
CA ARG A 168 1.98 -16.41 19.84
C ARG A 168 2.16 -15.40 18.73
N ALA A 169 1.75 -14.16 18.98
CA ALA A 169 1.89 -13.05 18.04
C ALA A 169 2.72 -11.92 18.66
N VAL A 170 3.66 -11.37 17.88
CA VAL A 170 4.52 -10.24 18.26
C VAL A 170 4.44 -9.18 17.17
N LEU A 171 4.01 -7.97 17.53
CA LEU A 171 3.97 -6.82 16.63
C LEU A 171 5.27 -6.02 16.74
N CYS A 172 5.84 -5.68 15.60
CA CYS A 172 6.94 -4.71 15.47
C CYS A 172 6.57 -3.65 14.42
N SER A 173 7.10 -2.43 14.58
CA SER A 173 6.98 -1.39 13.56
C SER A 173 8.23 -0.54 13.45
N ARG A 174 8.74 -0.41 12.22
CA ARG A 174 10.03 0.23 11.90
C ARG A 174 9.94 1.01 10.60
N TYR A 175 10.59 2.15 10.55
CA TYR A 175 10.80 2.84 9.28
C TYR A 175 11.75 2.04 8.39
N VAL A 176 11.49 2.06 7.08
CA VAL A 176 12.52 1.72 6.11
C VAL A 176 13.49 2.89 6.06
N LYS A 177 14.74 2.66 6.48
CA LYS A 177 15.77 3.69 6.57
C LYS A 177 16.31 4.01 5.17
N THR A 178 15.48 4.65 4.35
CA THR A 178 15.88 5.12 3.03
C THR A 178 16.97 6.18 3.11
N TYR A 179 17.65 6.44 1.99
CA TYR A 179 18.58 7.57 1.92
C TYR A 179 17.85 8.89 2.26
N LYS A 180 16.67 9.12 1.66
CA LYS A 180 15.79 10.26 1.99
C LYS A 180 15.53 10.35 3.49
N TYR A 181 15.00 9.28 4.09
CA TYR A 181 14.70 9.21 5.52
C TYR A 181 15.91 9.56 6.39
N THR A 182 17.09 9.04 6.04
CA THR A 182 18.30 9.22 6.85
C THR A 182 18.79 10.68 6.78
N VAL A 183 18.81 11.27 5.59
CA VAL A 183 19.25 12.68 5.42
C VAL A 183 18.26 13.65 6.08
N GLU A 184 16.95 13.42 5.93
CA GLU A 184 15.91 14.24 6.58
C GLU A 184 15.89 14.08 8.10
N ARG A 185 16.16 12.87 8.61
CA ARG A 185 16.39 12.63 10.05
C ARG A 185 17.53 13.50 10.59
N ASP A 186 18.67 13.47 9.91
CA ASP A 186 19.89 14.13 10.36
C ASP A 186 19.78 15.67 10.22
N ALA A 187 19.00 16.15 9.25
CA ALA A 187 18.65 17.56 9.10
C ALA A 187 17.60 18.04 10.12
N GLY A 188 16.69 17.16 10.57
CA GLY A 188 15.60 17.49 11.50
C GLY A 188 14.33 18.01 10.84
N PHE A 189 14.21 17.93 9.51
CA PHE A 189 13.07 18.41 8.72
C PHE A 189 13.06 17.81 7.29
N PRO A 190 11.91 17.84 6.58
CA PRO A 190 11.82 17.41 5.18
C PRO A 190 12.70 18.25 4.23
N LEU A 191 13.36 17.60 3.28
CA LEU A 191 14.28 18.20 2.32
C LEU A 191 13.85 18.02 0.87
N LEU A 192 13.18 16.91 0.55
CA LEU A 192 12.71 16.69 -0.81
C LEU A 192 11.27 17.17 -1.00
N PRO A 193 10.94 17.72 -2.18
CA PRO A 193 9.56 17.97 -2.52
C PRO A 193 8.80 16.65 -2.68
N ASN A 194 7.54 16.66 -2.28
CA ASN A 194 6.60 15.56 -2.49
C ASN A 194 6.28 15.43 -3.99
N VAL A 195 6.27 14.21 -4.53
CA VAL A 195 6.12 13.97 -5.97
C VAL A 195 4.68 14.18 -6.41
N PHE A 196 3.73 13.72 -5.61
CA PHE A 196 2.30 13.77 -5.96
C PHE A 196 1.65 15.09 -5.56
N SER A 197 2.10 15.72 -4.46
CA SER A 197 1.49 16.95 -3.96
C SER A 197 2.34 18.22 -4.13
N GLY A 198 3.63 18.11 -4.46
CA GLY A 198 4.54 19.26 -4.41
C GLY A 198 4.42 20.27 -5.57
N PHE A 199 3.61 20.00 -6.58
CA PHE A 199 3.65 20.73 -7.86
C PHE A 199 2.29 21.39 -8.22
N ASN A 200 1.74 22.24 -7.34
CA ASN A 200 0.41 22.85 -7.52
C ASN A 200 0.43 24.23 -8.18
N GLY A 201 1.13 24.39 -9.31
CA GLY A 201 1.18 25.65 -10.03
C GLY A 201 2.59 26.01 -10.47
N LEU A 202 2.69 26.88 -11.50
CA LEU A 202 3.98 27.22 -12.10
C LEU A 202 4.95 27.83 -11.09
N THR A 203 4.49 28.80 -10.30
CA THR A 203 5.32 29.46 -9.27
C THR A 203 5.75 28.50 -8.17
N ALA A 204 4.84 27.64 -7.70
CA ALA A 204 5.12 26.62 -6.68
C ALA A 204 6.16 25.63 -7.19
N SER A 205 5.95 25.06 -8.38
CA SER A 205 6.86 24.11 -9.02
C SER A 205 8.24 24.73 -9.27
N ALA A 206 8.30 25.95 -9.79
CA ALA A 206 9.58 26.63 -10.06
C ALA A 206 10.36 26.93 -8.77
N THR A 207 9.68 27.40 -7.71
CA THR A 207 10.34 27.73 -6.43
C THR A 207 10.82 26.48 -5.70
N ARG A 208 10.03 25.40 -5.65
CA ARG A 208 10.47 24.10 -5.09
C ARG A 208 11.59 23.47 -5.91
N GLY A 209 11.53 23.57 -7.24
CA GLY A 209 12.60 23.11 -8.13
C GLY A 209 13.92 23.84 -7.85
N ALA A 210 13.88 25.16 -7.76
CA ALA A 210 15.06 25.97 -7.45
C ALA A 210 15.62 25.66 -6.05
N LEU A 211 14.77 25.50 -5.05
CA LEU A 211 15.18 25.12 -3.70
C LEU A 211 15.82 23.74 -3.66
N SER A 212 15.25 22.78 -4.37
CA SER A 212 15.80 21.43 -4.51
C SER A 212 17.17 21.46 -5.19
N ALA A 213 17.31 22.23 -6.28
CA ALA A 213 18.59 22.42 -6.95
C ALA A 213 19.64 23.08 -6.03
N ALA A 214 19.25 24.04 -5.19
CA ALA A 214 20.15 24.66 -4.20
C ALA A 214 20.58 23.67 -3.11
N ARG A 215 19.67 22.81 -2.63
CA ARG A 215 19.98 21.71 -1.69
C ARG A 215 20.99 20.73 -2.31
N VAL A 216 20.84 20.41 -3.60
CA VAL A 216 21.80 19.55 -4.31
C VAL A 216 23.15 20.24 -4.50
N ALA A 217 23.16 21.48 -5.02
CA ALA A 217 24.39 22.22 -5.28
C ALA A 217 25.21 22.53 -4.01
N SER A 218 24.55 22.64 -2.85
CA SER A 218 25.20 22.82 -1.54
C SER A 218 25.67 21.52 -0.89
N GLY A 219 25.39 20.36 -1.50
CA GLY A 219 25.74 19.05 -0.95
C GLY A 219 24.86 18.58 0.21
N LEU A 220 23.73 19.24 0.48
CA LEU A 220 22.77 18.83 1.50
C LEU A 220 21.97 17.59 1.10
N TYR A 221 21.81 17.36 -0.20
CA TYR A 221 21.16 16.17 -0.72
C TYR A 221 21.85 15.71 -2.01
N ASN A 222 21.93 14.39 -2.22
CA ASN A 222 22.47 13.82 -3.44
C ASN A 222 21.46 12.84 -4.03
N PRO A 223 20.70 13.21 -5.08
CA PRO A 223 19.66 12.37 -5.64
C PRO A 223 20.19 11.06 -6.26
N ALA A 224 21.48 10.98 -6.60
CA ALA A 224 22.09 9.73 -7.06
C ALA A 224 22.03 8.60 -6.00
N ASN A 225 21.97 8.97 -4.72
CA ASN A 225 21.87 8.03 -3.60
C ASN A 225 20.43 7.58 -3.32
N GLY A 226 19.44 8.11 -4.04
CA GLY A 226 18.03 7.73 -3.92
C GLY A 226 17.13 8.91 -3.58
N ILE A 227 15.86 8.79 -3.94
CA ILE A 227 14.80 9.77 -3.63
C ILE A 227 13.52 9.11 -3.12
N GLY A 228 13.50 7.78 -3.05
CA GLY A 228 12.26 7.04 -2.78
C GLY A 228 11.93 6.88 -1.32
N ASN A 229 10.67 6.52 -1.11
CA ASN A 229 10.08 6.33 0.20
C ASN A 229 10.08 4.87 0.65
N ALA A 230 10.21 3.91 -0.28
CA ALA A 230 10.09 2.47 -0.03
C ALA A 230 8.82 2.10 0.76
N ASN A 231 7.68 2.70 0.39
CA ASN A 231 6.43 2.66 1.15
C ASN A 231 5.32 1.80 0.52
N THR A 232 5.50 1.30 -0.70
CA THR A 232 4.43 0.71 -1.50
C THR A 232 4.15 -0.75 -1.12
N SER A 233 5.17 -1.61 -1.19
CA SER A 233 4.98 -3.05 -1.07
C SER A 233 6.21 -3.76 -0.51
N LEU A 234 6.11 -5.10 -0.45
CA LEU A 234 7.20 -6.01 -0.11
C LEU A 234 7.31 -7.14 -1.14
N ALA A 235 8.52 -7.66 -1.33
CA ALA A 235 8.76 -8.87 -2.13
C ALA A 235 9.87 -9.73 -1.52
N PHE A 236 9.72 -11.04 -1.58
CA PHE A 236 10.75 -12.01 -1.17
C PHE A 236 11.22 -12.82 -2.37
N PHE A 237 12.48 -12.65 -2.76
CA PHE A 237 13.13 -13.41 -3.83
C PHE A 237 14.65 -13.34 -3.70
N GLY A 238 15.37 -14.33 -4.24
CA GLY A 238 16.83 -14.40 -4.11
C GLY A 238 17.29 -14.38 -2.65
N ASP A 239 16.56 -15.08 -1.78
CA ASP A 239 16.76 -15.17 -0.33
C ASP A 239 16.88 -13.81 0.38
N ARG A 240 16.17 -12.80 -0.14
CA ARG A 240 16.13 -11.45 0.42
C ARG A 240 14.70 -10.92 0.44
N LEU A 241 14.38 -10.19 1.50
CA LEU A 241 13.15 -9.44 1.63
C LEU A 241 13.42 -7.98 1.25
N TYR A 242 12.57 -7.42 0.40
CA TYR A 242 12.68 -6.06 -0.10
C TYR A 242 11.46 -5.24 0.28
N ALA A 243 11.67 -3.99 0.69
CA ALA A 243 10.67 -2.94 0.69
C ALA A 243 10.79 -2.13 -0.61
N LEU A 244 9.67 -1.91 -1.29
CA LEU A 244 9.64 -1.39 -2.66
C LEU A 244 8.83 -0.10 -2.75
N ALA A 245 9.26 0.77 -3.67
CA ALA A 245 8.49 1.90 -4.20
C ALA A 245 9.00 2.21 -5.60
N GLU A 246 8.11 2.57 -6.52
CA GLU A 246 8.44 2.76 -7.96
C GLU A 246 9.42 3.91 -8.24
N SER A 247 9.66 4.78 -7.25
CA SER A 247 10.53 5.95 -7.36
C SER A 247 12.01 5.68 -7.07
N ASP A 248 12.39 4.48 -6.62
CA ASP A 248 13.78 4.19 -6.23
C ASP A 248 14.12 2.70 -6.35
N LEU A 249 15.40 2.38 -6.13
CA LEU A 249 15.89 1.02 -5.94
C LEU A 249 15.22 0.35 -4.74
N PRO A 250 15.10 -0.99 -4.75
CA PRO A 250 14.58 -1.72 -3.61
C PRO A 250 15.48 -1.57 -2.38
N TYR A 251 14.87 -1.55 -1.20
CA TYR A 251 15.59 -1.58 0.07
C TYR A 251 15.50 -2.96 0.68
N ALA A 252 16.63 -3.65 0.80
CA ALA A 252 16.71 -4.92 1.50
C ALA A 252 16.42 -4.70 2.98
N VAL A 253 15.57 -5.56 3.55
CA VAL A 253 15.23 -5.58 4.97
C VAL A 253 15.41 -6.99 5.51
N ARG A 254 15.66 -7.10 6.81
CA ARG A 254 15.82 -8.38 7.50
C ARG A 254 15.01 -8.38 8.78
N MET A 255 14.37 -9.50 9.09
CA MET A 255 13.76 -9.70 10.39
C MET A 255 14.73 -10.44 11.32
N THR A 256 14.87 -9.93 12.53
CA THR A 256 15.67 -10.53 13.61
C THR A 256 14.90 -11.66 14.30
N ALA A 257 15.59 -12.49 15.07
CA ALA A 257 14.98 -13.66 15.72
C ALA A 257 13.89 -13.29 16.75
N ASP A 258 13.99 -12.12 17.39
CA ASP A 258 13.01 -11.58 18.33
C ASP A 258 11.85 -10.84 17.63
N GLY A 259 11.88 -10.74 16.29
CA GLY A 259 10.82 -10.15 15.49
C GLY A 259 10.99 -8.65 15.18
N ASP A 260 12.17 -8.08 15.47
CA ASP A 260 12.52 -6.71 15.03
C ASP A 260 12.83 -6.68 13.52
N VAL A 261 12.68 -5.53 12.87
CA VAL A 261 12.91 -5.37 11.43
C VAL A 261 13.99 -4.32 11.16
N ASP A 262 15.09 -4.74 10.56
CA ASP A 262 16.21 -3.88 10.19
C ASP A 262 16.20 -3.57 8.70
N THR A 263 16.52 -2.31 8.35
CA THR A 263 16.90 -1.97 6.99
C THR A 263 18.36 -2.34 6.76
N VAL A 264 18.61 -3.25 5.82
CA VAL A 264 19.96 -3.67 5.43
C VAL A 264 20.59 -2.63 4.50
N GLY A 265 19.83 -2.11 3.55
CA GLY A 265 20.28 -1.04 2.66
C GLY A 265 19.60 -1.02 1.30
N ARG A 266 19.87 0.04 0.53
CA ARG A 266 19.47 0.19 -0.87
C ARG A 266 20.23 -0.82 -1.73
N ASN A 267 19.54 -1.58 -2.58
CA ASN A 267 20.14 -2.68 -3.35
C ASN A 267 20.04 -2.40 -4.87
N ASP A 268 21.20 -2.34 -5.52
CA ASP A 268 21.36 -2.14 -6.97
C ASP A 268 21.69 -3.44 -7.73
N PHE A 269 21.67 -4.58 -7.04
CA PHE A 269 22.02 -5.89 -7.57
C PHE A 269 23.43 -5.94 -8.18
N ASN A 270 24.42 -5.43 -7.44
CA ASN A 270 25.81 -5.32 -7.87
C ASN A 270 25.99 -4.38 -9.08
N GLY A 271 25.17 -3.34 -9.15
CA GLY A 271 25.15 -2.36 -10.24
C GLY A 271 24.37 -2.80 -11.49
N GLU A 272 23.80 -4.00 -11.52
CA GLU A 272 23.01 -4.50 -12.66
C GLU A 272 21.64 -3.81 -12.79
N LEU A 273 21.13 -3.24 -11.69
CA LEU A 273 19.93 -2.41 -11.68
C LEU A 273 20.31 -0.95 -11.44
N PHE A 274 20.28 -0.16 -12.52
CA PHE A 274 20.72 1.24 -12.51
C PHE A 274 19.70 2.22 -11.90
N MET A 275 18.40 1.90 -11.91
CA MET A 275 17.32 2.80 -11.46
C MET A 275 16.23 2.00 -10.70
N SER A 276 15.03 2.57 -10.53
CA SER A 276 13.93 1.92 -9.85
C SER A 276 13.47 0.62 -10.51
N MET A 277 12.65 -0.12 -9.76
CA MET A 277 11.84 -1.22 -10.25
C MET A 277 10.41 -1.06 -9.74
N THR A 278 9.47 -1.78 -10.36
CA THR A 278 8.08 -1.86 -9.92
C THR A 278 7.98 -2.29 -8.46
N ALA A 279 6.97 -1.77 -7.77
CA ALA A 279 6.56 -2.28 -6.46
C ALA A 279 5.81 -3.62 -6.56
N HIS A 280 5.46 -4.11 -7.75
CA HIS A 280 4.71 -5.35 -7.91
C HIS A 280 5.46 -6.40 -8.73
N PRO A 281 6.68 -6.81 -8.35
CA PRO A 281 7.34 -7.92 -9.02
C PRO A 281 6.50 -9.18 -8.88
N LYS A 282 6.42 -9.99 -9.94
CA LYS A 282 5.66 -11.24 -9.94
C LYS A 282 6.62 -12.42 -9.93
N ILE A 283 6.48 -13.30 -8.94
CA ILE A 283 7.27 -14.52 -8.81
C ILE A 283 6.52 -15.64 -9.52
N ASP A 284 7.18 -16.32 -10.46
CA ASP A 284 6.64 -17.53 -11.08
C ASP A 284 6.84 -18.71 -10.11
N PRO A 285 5.76 -19.31 -9.58
CA PRO A 285 5.86 -20.35 -8.56
C PRO A 285 6.47 -21.66 -9.10
N ASP A 286 6.50 -21.88 -10.42
CA ASP A 286 7.08 -23.08 -11.01
C ASP A 286 8.60 -22.96 -11.19
N THR A 287 9.09 -21.78 -11.56
CA THR A 287 10.52 -21.57 -11.85
C THR A 287 11.29 -20.91 -10.70
N GLY A 288 10.60 -20.18 -9.82
CA GLY A 288 11.21 -19.31 -8.81
C GLY A 288 11.77 -18.01 -9.38
N GLU A 289 11.62 -17.76 -10.67
CA GLU A 289 12.07 -16.52 -11.31
C GLU A 289 11.15 -15.35 -10.93
N THR A 290 11.73 -14.17 -10.78
CA THR A 290 10.99 -12.96 -10.45
C THR A 290 10.98 -12.03 -11.64
N PHE A 291 9.79 -11.70 -12.13
CA PHE A 291 9.60 -10.78 -13.24
C PHE A 291 9.31 -9.37 -12.71
N ALA A 292 9.92 -8.37 -13.32
CA ALA A 292 9.81 -6.99 -12.89
C ALA A 292 9.98 -6.05 -14.09
N PHE A 293 9.72 -4.78 -13.87
CA PHE A 293 9.96 -3.74 -14.86
C PHE A 293 10.33 -2.44 -14.16
N ARG A 294 10.73 -1.46 -14.95
CA ARG A 294 10.78 -0.05 -14.55
C ARG A 294 10.06 0.77 -15.62
N TYR A 295 9.47 1.88 -15.20
CA TYR A 295 8.82 2.81 -16.09
C TYR A 295 9.16 4.24 -15.68
N GLY A 296 8.97 5.20 -16.57
CA GLY A 296 9.26 6.59 -16.28
C GLY A 296 8.86 7.54 -17.41
N PRO A 297 9.08 8.85 -17.23
CA PRO A 297 8.61 9.86 -18.16
C PRO A 297 9.56 10.10 -19.37
N VAL A 298 10.61 9.30 -19.51
CA VAL A 298 11.61 9.44 -20.59
C VAL A 298 11.77 8.10 -21.32
N PRO A 299 11.89 8.07 -22.67
CA PRO A 299 12.14 6.84 -23.42
C PRO A 299 13.43 6.12 -23.02
N PRO A 300 13.46 4.77 -23.01
CA PRO A 300 12.30 3.89 -23.12
C PRO A 300 11.36 4.03 -21.91
N PHE A 301 10.07 4.31 -22.15
CA PHE A 301 9.11 4.59 -21.09
C PHE A 301 8.80 3.36 -20.22
N LEU A 302 9.08 2.17 -20.75
CA LEU A 302 8.98 0.88 -20.07
C LEU A 302 10.22 0.05 -20.39
N THR A 303 10.84 -0.54 -19.38
CA THR A 303 11.90 -1.55 -19.52
C THR A 303 11.56 -2.74 -18.65
N TYR A 304 11.40 -3.91 -19.27
CA TYR A 304 11.10 -5.18 -18.63
C TYR A 304 12.41 -5.94 -18.32
N PHE A 305 12.44 -6.69 -17.23
CA PHE A 305 13.56 -7.57 -16.87
C PHE A 305 13.10 -8.65 -15.89
N ARG A 306 14.00 -9.57 -15.58
CA ARG A 306 13.74 -10.65 -14.62
C ARG A 306 14.95 -10.92 -13.74
N PHE A 307 14.72 -11.60 -12.63
CA PHE A 307 15.73 -12.19 -11.78
C PHE A 307 15.58 -13.70 -11.85
N ASP A 308 16.70 -14.40 -11.87
CA ASP A 308 16.70 -15.84 -11.67
C ASP A 308 16.36 -16.20 -10.20
N PRO A 309 16.19 -17.49 -9.86
CA PRO A 309 15.81 -17.90 -8.50
C PRO A 309 16.84 -17.52 -7.42
N THR A 310 18.10 -17.27 -7.81
CA THR A 310 19.15 -16.83 -6.89
C THR A 310 19.13 -15.32 -6.65
N GLY A 311 18.29 -14.59 -7.38
CA GLY A 311 18.21 -13.13 -7.33
C GLY A 311 19.16 -12.42 -8.29
N ALA A 312 19.81 -13.13 -9.22
CA ALA A 312 20.66 -12.50 -10.22
C ALA A 312 19.83 -11.90 -11.35
N LYS A 313 20.01 -10.60 -11.58
CA LYS A 313 19.30 -9.85 -12.60
C LYS A 313 19.74 -10.29 -14.00
N GLN A 314 18.77 -10.38 -14.90
CA GLN A 314 18.95 -10.68 -16.31
C GLN A 314 18.95 -9.39 -17.15
N PRO A 315 19.39 -9.44 -18.43
CA PRO A 315 19.43 -8.26 -19.30
C PRO A 315 18.08 -7.53 -19.41
N ASP A 316 18.16 -6.22 -19.58
CA ASP A 316 17.00 -5.35 -19.80
C ASP A 316 16.38 -5.60 -21.18
N VAL A 317 15.05 -5.52 -21.25
CA VAL A 317 14.24 -5.55 -22.47
C VAL A 317 13.49 -4.21 -22.58
N PRO A 318 14.05 -3.21 -23.27
CA PRO A 318 13.36 -1.94 -23.51
C PRO A 318 12.14 -2.14 -24.40
N VAL A 319 11.01 -1.55 -24.04
CA VAL A 319 9.75 -1.60 -24.82
C VAL A 319 9.56 -0.25 -25.52
N PHE A 320 10.08 -0.12 -26.73
CA PHE A 320 9.99 1.11 -27.53
C PHE A 320 8.64 1.29 -28.21
N SER A 321 7.89 0.20 -28.39
CA SER A 321 6.50 0.23 -28.88
C SER A 321 5.51 0.93 -27.94
N LEU A 322 5.87 1.15 -26.67
CA LEU A 322 5.18 2.10 -25.80
C LEU A 322 5.69 3.51 -26.14
N THR A 323 4.86 4.32 -26.80
CA THR A 323 5.27 5.60 -27.41
C THR A 323 4.93 6.83 -26.57
N SER A 324 4.27 6.64 -25.43
CA SER A 324 3.93 7.72 -24.49
C SER A 324 4.04 7.22 -23.06
N PRO A 325 4.35 8.11 -22.10
CA PRO A 325 4.44 7.72 -20.69
C PRO A 325 3.05 7.37 -20.13
N SER A 326 2.99 6.29 -19.36
CA SER A 326 1.79 5.83 -18.65
C SER A 326 2.14 5.53 -17.20
N MET A 327 1.16 5.58 -16.29
CA MET A 327 1.32 5.10 -14.93
C MET A 327 1.17 3.57 -14.91
N LEU A 328 2.25 2.86 -15.23
CA LEU A 328 2.30 1.39 -15.16
C LEU A 328 2.60 0.97 -13.72
N HIS A 329 1.61 1.01 -12.84
CA HIS A 329 1.81 0.67 -11.43
C HIS A 329 2.08 -0.83 -11.23
N ASP A 330 1.25 -1.66 -11.86
CA ASP A 330 1.30 -3.12 -11.79
C ASP A 330 1.29 -3.74 -13.19
N PHE A 331 1.59 -5.04 -13.27
CA PHE A 331 1.57 -5.85 -14.48
C PHE A 331 1.16 -7.28 -14.12
N ALA A 332 0.96 -8.15 -15.10
CA ALA A 332 0.73 -9.57 -14.84
C ALA A 332 1.73 -10.44 -15.60
N ILE A 333 1.86 -11.69 -15.18
CA ILE A 333 2.55 -12.74 -15.92
C ILE A 333 1.56 -13.88 -16.17
N THR A 334 1.80 -14.65 -17.23
CA THR A 334 1.23 -15.97 -17.47
C THR A 334 2.36 -17.00 -17.53
N LYS A 335 2.06 -18.27 -17.83
CA LYS A 335 3.11 -19.26 -18.08
C LYS A 335 4.00 -18.85 -19.27
N LYS A 336 3.44 -18.14 -20.26
CA LYS A 336 4.11 -17.77 -21.52
C LYS A 336 4.46 -16.29 -21.65
N TYR A 337 3.68 -15.38 -21.06
CA TYR A 337 3.72 -13.96 -21.38
C TYR A 337 3.92 -13.07 -20.15
N ALA A 338 4.49 -11.89 -20.35
CA ALA A 338 4.29 -10.73 -19.49
C ALA A 338 3.21 -9.83 -20.12
N VAL A 339 2.37 -9.24 -19.27
CA VAL A 339 1.17 -8.49 -19.65
C VAL A 339 1.21 -7.11 -18.99
N PHE A 340 1.28 -6.05 -19.80
CA PHE A 340 1.38 -4.66 -19.36
C PHE A 340 0.14 -3.87 -19.73
N THR A 341 -0.25 -2.90 -18.91
CA THR A 341 -1.40 -2.02 -19.20
C THR A 341 -0.94 -0.59 -19.47
N ASP A 342 -1.31 -0.09 -20.65
CA ASP A 342 -1.13 1.30 -21.08
C ASP A 342 -2.45 2.04 -20.86
N ILE A 343 -2.56 2.78 -19.76
CA ILE A 343 -3.83 3.33 -19.25
C ILE A 343 -3.94 4.85 -19.48
N GLN A 344 -5.11 5.42 -19.21
CA GLN A 344 -5.40 6.85 -19.36
C GLN A 344 -4.70 7.74 -18.31
N ILE A 345 -4.27 7.17 -17.19
CA ILE A 345 -3.44 7.88 -16.20
C ILE A 345 -2.00 7.91 -16.73
N GLY A 346 -1.55 9.11 -17.08
CA GLY A 346 -0.24 9.36 -17.69
C GLY A 346 0.70 10.14 -16.77
N MET A 347 1.98 10.11 -17.13
CA MET A 347 3.01 10.95 -16.50
C MET A 347 3.53 11.95 -17.53
N ASN A 348 3.15 13.22 -17.42
CA ASN A 348 3.60 14.26 -18.33
C ASN A 348 4.32 15.38 -17.56
N PRO A 349 5.66 15.32 -17.42
CA PRO A 349 6.42 16.38 -16.74
C PRO A 349 6.24 17.77 -17.37
N MET A 350 5.84 17.86 -18.64
CA MET A 350 5.60 19.15 -19.30
C MET A 350 4.40 19.88 -18.69
N GLU A 351 3.45 19.18 -18.05
CA GLU A 351 2.35 19.81 -17.31
C GLU A 351 2.86 20.73 -16.20
N MET A 352 4.03 20.43 -15.61
CA MET A 352 4.62 21.27 -14.58
C MET A 352 4.99 22.67 -15.10
N ILE A 353 5.28 22.83 -16.39
CA ILE A 353 5.53 24.13 -17.04
C ILE A 353 4.24 24.94 -17.15
N GLY A 354 3.10 24.27 -17.33
CA GLY A 354 1.77 24.89 -17.27
C GLY A 354 1.25 25.10 -15.85
N GLY A 355 1.97 24.59 -14.83
CA GLY A 355 1.53 24.58 -13.44
C GLY A 355 0.57 23.45 -13.07
N GLY A 356 0.43 22.44 -13.91
CA GLY A 356 -0.32 21.21 -13.63
C GLY A 356 0.52 20.16 -12.89
N SER A 357 -0.16 19.12 -12.40
CA SER A 357 0.47 17.94 -11.80
C SER A 357 1.22 17.13 -12.87
N PRO A 358 2.41 16.56 -12.58
CA PRO A 358 3.12 15.69 -13.50
C PRO A 358 2.41 14.35 -13.74
N VAL A 359 1.44 13.99 -12.90
CA VAL A 359 0.59 12.80 -13.08
C VAL A 359 -0.86 13.25 -13.22
N GLY A 360 -1.55 12.78 -14.26
CA GLY A 360 -2.91 13.20 -14.56
C GLY A 360 -3.62 12.26 -15.53
N LEU A 361 -4.91 12.51 -15.74
CA LEU A 361 -5.76 11.74 -16.65
C LEU A 361 -5.77 12.38 -18.04
N ASP A 362 -5.43 11.60 -19.06
CA ASP A 362 -5.72 11.90 -20.46
C ASP A 362 -6.95 11.11 -20.91
N ALA A 363 -8.12 11.75 -20.86
CA ALA A 363 -9.39 11.14 -21.26
C ALA A 363 -9.48 10.82 -22.76
N SER A 364 -8.60 11.37 -23.60
CA SER A 364 -8.56 11.11 -25.03
C SER A 364 -7.80 9.83 -25.39
N LYS A 365 -6.93 9.38 -24.49
CA LYS A 365 -6.13 8.16 -24.66
C LYS A 365 -7.03 6.92 -24.62
N VAL A 366 -6.81 6.00 -25.55
CA VAL A 366 -7.44 4.67 -25.54
C VAL A 366 -6.55 3.73 -24.74
N SER A 367 -7.08 3.14 -23.66
CA SER A 367 -6.32 2.15 -22.89
C SER A 367 -6.03 0.91 -23.72
N ARG A 368 -4.87 0.29 -23.49
CA ARG A 368 -4.41 -0.90 -24.21
C ARG A 368 -3.74 -1.90 -23.28
N ILE A 369 -3.73 -3.16 -23.68
CA ILE A 369 -2.97 -4.22 -23.02
C ILE A 369 -1.87 -4.71 -23.96
N GLY A 370 -0.63 -4.69 -23.49
CA GLY A 370 0.55 -5.20 -24.18
C GLY A 370 0.86 -6.61 -23.72
N VAL A 371 1.04 -7.54 -24.66
CA VAL A 371 1.42 -8.93 -24.40
C VAL A 371 2.76 -9.20 -25.08
N ILE A 372 3.74 -9.64 -24.31
CA ILE A 372 5.10 -10.00 -24.79
C ILE A 372 5.51 -11.36 -24.23
N PRO A 373 6.19 -12.23 -25.00
CA PRO A 373 6.75 -13.46 -24.43
C PRO A 373 7.62 -13.16 -23.21
N LYS A 374 7.44 -13.90 -22.12
CA LYS A 374 8.12 -13.60 -20.83
C LYS A 374 9.66 -13.72 -20.90
N TYR A 375 10.18 -14.38 -21.94
CA TYR A 375 11.61 -14.50 -22.21
C TYR A 375 12.05 -13.79 -23.50
N ALA A 376 11.28 -12.81 -23.97
CA ALA A 376 11.67 -11.98 -25.10
C ALA A 376 13.02 -11.29 -24.83
N LYS A 377 13.80 -11.06 -25.89
CA LYS A 377 15.11 -10.38 -25.83
C LYS A 377 15.04 -8.92 -26.24
N ASP A 378 13.97 -8.54 -26.93
CA ASP A 378 13.63 -7.21 -27.42
C ASP A 378 12.10 -7.11 -27.53
N ASP A 379 11.58 -5.96 -27.97
CA ASP A 379 10.14 -5.73 -28.09
C ASP A 379 9.55 -6.09 -29.45
N SER A 380 10.26 -6.83 -30.30
CA SER A 380 9.77 -7.21 -31.64
C SER A 380 8.53 -8.11 -31.60
N GLU A 381 8.36 -8.87 -30.51
CA GLU A 381 7.21 -9.75 -30.27
C GLU A 381 6.13 -9.10 -29.39
N MET A 382 6.29 -7.82 -29.01
CA MET A 382 5.28 -7.08 -28.25
C MET A 382 4.03 -6.84 -29.10
N ARG A 383 2.85 -7.13 -28.54
CA ARG A 383 1.56 -6.92 -29.20
C ARG A 383 0.62 -6.12 -28.32
N TRP A 384 0.15 -4.99 -28.83
CA TRP A 384 -0.80 -4.12 -28.14
C TRP A 384 -2.23 -4.34 -28.64
N PHE A 385 -3.15 -4.52 -27.71
CA PHE A 385 -4.57 -4.71 -27.97
C PHE A 385 -5.36 -3.58 -27.32
N GLU A 386 -6.25 -2.94 -28.07
CA GLU A 386 -7.08 -1.86 -27.53
C GLU A 386 -8.14 -2.42 -26.57
N VAL A 387 -8.23 -1.80 -25.39
CA VAL A 387 -9.19 -2.16 -24.34
C VAL A 387 -9.80 -0.86 -23.78
N PRO A 388 -10.64 -0.15 -24.55
CA PRO A 388 -11.08 1.21 -24.21
C PRO A 388 -11.73 1.30 -22.83
N GLY A 389 -11.30 2.25 -21.98
CA GLY A 389 -11.86 2.47 -20.65
C GLY A 389 -11.51 1.38 -19.62
N PHE A 390 -10.43 0.62 -19.86
CA PHE A 390 -9.85 -0.29 -18.87
C PHE A 390 -8.63 0.38 -18.22
N ASN A 391 -8.83 0.91 -17.02
CA ASN A 391 -7.82 1.61 -16.23
C ASN A 391 -7.59 0.86 -14.93
N ILE A 392 -6.46 0.17 -14.82
CA ILE A 392 -6.13 -0.60 -13.63
C ILE A 392 -5.05 0.11 -12.82
N MET A 393 -5.11 -0.05 -11.51
CA MET A 393 -3.94 0.17 -10.65
C MET A 393 -3.29 -1.16 -10.32
N HIS A 394 -4.08 -2.17 -9.93
CA HIS A 394 -3.58 -3.49 -9.58
C HIS A 394 -4.00 -4.55 -10.59
N ALA A 395 -3.11 -5.53 -10.83
CA ALA A 395 -3.42 -6.73 -11.58
C ALA A 395 -3.59 -7.90 -10.60
N VAL A 396 -4.78 -8.52 -10.57
CA VAL A 396 -5.04 -9.66 -9.67
C VAL A 396 -4.25 -10.87 -10.12
N ASN A 397 -4.44 -11.28 -11.38
CA ASN A 397 -3.74 -12.40 -11.99
C ASN A 397 -3.93 -12.40 -13.51
N ALA A 398 -3.12 -13.18 -14.22
CA ALA A 398 -3.35 -13.52 -15.61
C ALA A 398 -2.95 -14.97 -15.90
N TRP A 399 -3.52 -15.57 -16.94
CA TRP A 399 -3.18 -16.93 -17.37
C TRP A 399 -3.40 -17.13 -18.86
N ASP A 400 -2.83 -18.22 -19.37
CA ASP A 400 -3.02 -18.67 -20.74
C ASP A 400 -4.29 -19.54 -20.86
N GLU A 401 -5.12 -19.29 -21.87
CA GLU A 401 -6.22 -20.17 -22.30
C GLU A 401 -6.10 -20.46 -23.79
N ASP A 402 -5.54 -21.62 -24.14
CA ASP A 402 -5.22 -22.00 -25.52
C ASP A 402 -4.37 -20.92 -26.24
N ASP A 403 -4.97 -20.22 -27.19
CA ASP A 403 -4.40 -19.10 -27.96
C ASP A 403 -4.82 -17.73 -27.42
N ALA A 404 -5.29 -17.65 -26.18
CA ALA A 404 -5.71 -16.42 -25.53
C ALA A 404 -4.98 -16.19 -24.22
N VAL A 405 -4.95 -14.91 -23.83
CA VAL A 405 -4.54 -14.47 -22.50
C VAL A 405 -5.77 -13.96 -21.78
N VAL A 406 -5.97 -14.40 -20.54
CA VAL A 406 -7.01 -13.89 -19.65
C VAL A 406 -6.35 -13.13 -18.52
N MET A 407 -6.84 -11.92 -18.24
CA MET A 407 -6.40 -11.06 -17.14
C MET A 407 -7.60 -10.72 -16.26
N VAL A 408 -7.41 -10.78 -14.95
CA VAL A 408 -8.38 -10.31 -13.95
C VAL A 408 -7.80 -9.11 -13.23
N ALA A 409 -8.54 -8.01 -13.19
CA ALA A 409 -8.11 -6.76 -12.54
C ALA A 409 -9.31 -5.91 -12.09
N PRO A 410 -9.18 -5.14 -10.99
CA PRO A 410 -10.08 -4.02 -10.72
C PRO A 410 -9.93 -2.94 -11.78
N ASN A 411 -11.01 -2.69 -12.53
CA ASN A 411 -11.10 -1.59 -13.46
C ASN A 411 -11.68 -0.35 -12.76
N ILE A 412 -10.92 0.74 -12.73
CA ILE A 412 -11.31 2.03 -12.18
C ILE A 412 -12.21 2.75 -13.20
N LEU A 413 -13.50 2.80 -12.90
CA LEU A 413 -14.49 3.47 -13.76
C LEU A 413 -14.39 5.00 -13.69
N SER A 414 -14.07 5.53 -12.50
CA SER A 414 -13.95 6.97 -12.24
C SER A 414 -12.48 7.38 -12.13
N ALA A 415 -11.71 7.14 -13.20
CA ALA A 415 -10.26 7.35 -13.22
C ALA A 415 -9.85 8.80 -12.91
N GLU A 416 -10.72 9.78 -13.20
CA GLU A 416 -10.54 11.20 -12.88
C GLU A 416 -10.48 11.50 -11.37
N HIS A 417 -10.92 10.56 -10.53
CA HIS A 417 -10.92 10.71 -9.07
C HIS A 417 -9.70 10.07 -8.40
N THR A 418 -8.92 9.27 -9.11
CA THR A 418 -7.84 8.42 -8.55
C THR A 418 -6.81 9.20 -7.73
N LEU A 419 -6.42 10.41 -8.16
CA LEU A 419 -5.38 11.22 -7.51
C LEU A 419 -5.92 12.32 -6.59
N GLU A 420 -7.20 12.69 -6.73
CA GLU A 420 -7.74 13.87 -6.06
C GLU A 420 -8.92 13.57 -5.14
N ARG A 421 -9.73 12.57 -5.44
CA ARG A 421 -11.00 12.29 -4.75
C ARG A 421 -11.20 10.81 -4.56
N MET A 422 -10.24 10.16 -3.91
CA MET A 422 -10.24 8.71 -3.73
C MET A 422 -11.54 8.18 -3.12
N GLU A 423 -12.26 8.96 -2.32
CA GLU A 423 -13.56 8.59 -1.75
C GLU A 423 -14.66 8.37 -2.80
N LEU A 424 -14.49 8.88 -4.02
CA LEU A 424 -15.37 8.68 -5.16
C LEU A 424 -14.88 7.62 -6.16
N VAL A 425 -13.72 7.01 -5.90
CA VAL A 425 -13.21 5.96 -6.77
C VAL A 425 -14.10 4.73 -6.68
N HIS A 426 -14.53 4.26 -7.84
CA HIS A 426 -15.25 3.00 -7.99
C HIS A 426 -14.44 2.08 -8.90
N ALA A 427 -13.87 1.03 -8.31
CA ALA A 427 -13.17 -0.04 -9.00
C ALA A 427 -14.04 -1.30 -8.98
N LEU A 428 -14.32 -1.87 -10.14
CA LEU A 428 -15.07 -3.13 -10.23
C LEU A 428 -14.17 -4.18 -10.87
N VAL A 429 -14.22 -5.42 -10.37
CA VAL A 429 -13.34 -6.49 -10.89
C VAL A 429 -13.87 -6.94 -12.24
N GLU A 430 -13.01 -6.90 -13.26
CA GLU A 430 -13.29 -7.39 -14.60
C GLU A 430 -12.33 -8.52 -14.98
N LYS A 431 -12.82 -9.41 -15.85
CA LYS A 431 -12.04 -10.38 -16.59
C LYS A 431 -11.95 -9.92 -18.04
N VAL A 432 -10.73 -9.74 -18.53
CA VAL A 432 -10.42 -9.37 -19.91
C VAL A 432 -9.78 -10.57 -20.60
N ARG A 433 -10.36 -11.02 -21.72
CA ARG A 433 -9.81 -12.09 -22.54
C ARG A 433 -9.35 -11.52 -23.87
N ILE A 434 -8.11 -11.81 -24.24
CA ILE A 434 -7.47 -11.37 -25.49
C ILE A 434 -7.16 -12.61 -26.32
N ASP A 435 -7.83 -12.76 -27.45
CA ASP A 435 -7.53 -13.80 -28.42
C ASP A 435 -6.29 -13.41 -29.24
N LEU A 436 -5.17 -14.10 -29.05
CA LEU A 436 -3.91 -13.74 -29.69
C LEU A 436 -3.90 -14.10 -31.19
N LYS A 437 -4.83 -14.89 -31.72
CA LYS A 437 -4.88 -15.17 -33.17
C LYS A 437 -5.68 -14.11 -33.92
N THR A 438 -6.85 -13.78 -33.41
CA THR A 438 -7.81 -12.88 -34.06
C THR A 438 -7.63 -11.43 -33.63
N GLY A 439 -7.02 -11.18 -32.47
CA GLY A 439 -6.94 -9.87 -31.84
C GLY A 439 -8.23 -9.41 -31.18
N ILE A 440 -9.24 -10.28 -31.09
CA ILE A 440 -10.51 -9.96 -30.44
C ILE A 440 -10.29 -9.88 -28.92
N VAL A 441 -10.77 -8.78 -28.34
CA VAL A 441 -10.80 -8.56 -26.89
C VAL A 441 -12.24 -8.64 -26.41
N SER A 442 -12.49 -9.44 -25.37
CA SER A 442 -13.75 -9.44 -24.62
C SER A 442 -13.52 -9.05 -23.16
N ARG A 443 -14.53 -8.41 -22.57
CA ARG A 443 -14.50 -7.92 -21.18
C ARG A 443 -15.77 -8.36 -20.46
N GLN A 444 -15.60 -8.84 -19.24
CA GLN A 444 -16.68 -9.34 -18.41
C GLN A 444 -16.54 -8.80 -16.98
N PRO A 445 -17.49 -7.98 -16.50
CA PRO A 445 -17.60 -7.68 -15.08
C PRO A 445 -17.83 -8.95 -14.25
N ILE A 446 -17.04 -9.12 -13.20
CA ILE A 446 -17.11 -10.25 -12.25
C ILE A 446 -17.96 -9.88 -11.03
N SER A 447 -17.83 -8.65 -10.55
CA SER A 447 -18.68 -8.09 -9.50
C SER A 447 -18.80 -6.58 -9.70
N THR A 448 -19.98 -6.02 -9.43
CA THR A 448 -20.26 -4.57 -9.49
C THR A 448 -19.99 -3.85 -8.17
N ARG A 449 -19.54 -4.60 -7.15
CA ARG A 449 -19.12 -4.02 -5.87
C ARG A 449 -17.81 -3.24 -6.07
N ASN A 450 -17.63 -2.18 -5.28
CA ASN A 450 -16.37 -1.44 -5.26
C ASN A 450 -15.28 -2.28 -4.57
N LEU A 451 -14.40 -2.87 -5.37
CA LEU A 451 -13.42 -3.87 -4.95
C LEU A 451 -12.03 -3.55 -5.49
N ASP A 452 -11.03 -3.60 -4.62
CA ASP A 452 -9.62 -3.40 -4.97
C ASP A 452 -8.71 -4.21 -4.01
N PHE A 453 -7.39 -4.05 -4.11
CA PHE A 453 -6.40 -4.78 -3.31
C PHE A 453 -6.65 -6.29 -3.33
N ALA A 454 -6.95 -6.82 -4.52
CA ALA A 454 -7.35 -8.19 -4.64
C ALA A 454 -6.14 -9.12 -4.71
N VAL A 455 -6.20 -10.20 -3.93
CA VAL A 455 -5.15 -11.21 -3.82
C VAL A 455 -5.69 -12.59 -4.20
N ILE A 456 -4.77 -13.49 -4.51
CA ILE A 456 -5.04 -14.91 -4.80
C ILE A 456 -4.19 -15.79 -3.88
N ASN A 457 -4.41 -17.10 -3.93
CA ASN A 457 -3.41 -18.05 -3.45
C ASN A 457 -2.12 -17.89 -4.28
N PRO A 458 -0.97 -17.53 -3.68
CA PRO A 458 0.27 -17.27 -4.43
C PRO A 458 0.77 -18.45 -5.29
N ALA A 459 0.39 -19.69 -4.97
CA ALA A 459 0.72 -20.87 -5.78
C ALA A 459 0.13 -20.83 -7.22
N TYR A 460 -0.87 -19.96 -7.43
CA TYR A 460 -1.58 -19.78 -8.69
C TYR A 460 -1.16 -18.52 -9.46
N GLN A 461 -0.11 -17.81 -9.02
CA GLN A 461 0.43 -16.66 -9.76
C GLN A 461 0.81 -17.08 -11.19
N GLY A 462 0.24 -16.41 -12.19
CA GLY A 462 0.46 -16.72 -13.60
C GLY A 462 -0.25 -17.99 -14.13
N LYS A 463 -1.08 -18.62 -13.28
CA LYS A 463 -1.87 -19.81 -13.59
C LYS A 463 -3.35 -19.50 -13.45
N LYS A 464 -4.19 -20.29 -14.12
CA LYS A 464 -5.64 -20.16 -13.98
C LYS A 464 -6.04 -20.45 -12.54
N ASN A 465 -6.71 -19.48 -11.91
CA ASN A 465 -7.21 -19.55 -10.55
C ASN A 465 -8.74 -19.39 -10.54
N ARG A 466 -9.39 -19.93 -9.52
CA ARG A 466 -10.83 -19.84 -9.29
C ARG A 466 -11.19 -18.75 -8.28
N PHE A 467 -10.40 -18.57 -7.23
CA PHE A 467 -10.75 -17.71 -6.11
C PHE A 467 -9.89 -16.46 -6.05
N VAL A 468 -10.55 -15.33 -5.79
CA VAL A 468 -9.93 -14.02 -5.57
C VAL A 468 -10.48 -13.44 -4.27
N TYR A 469 -9.63 -12.87 -3.42
CA TYR A 469 -10.02 -12.19 -2.20
C TYR A 469 -9.78 -10.69 -2.35
N ALA A 470 -10.83 -9.87 -2.31
CA ALA A 470 -10.73 -8.43 -2.57
C ALA A 470 -11.24 -7.60 -1.40
N GLY A 471 -10.58 -6.47 -1.15
CA GLY A 471 -11.03 -5.47 -0.20
C GLY A 471 -12.24 -4.70 -0.72
N VAL A 472 -13.24 -4.47 0.13
CA VAL A 472 -14.42 -3.66 -0.19
C VAL A 472 -14.14 -2.20 0.11
N GLY A 473 -14.04 -1.36 -0.92
CA GLY A 473 -13.87 0.09 -0.78
C GLY A 473 -15.18 0.80 -0.43
N ASP A 474 -15.32 1.28 0.81
CA ASP A 474 -16.53 2.00 1.25
C ASP A 474 -16.27 2.90 2.47
N PRO A 475 -15.86 4.17 2.29
CA PRO A 475 -15.38 4.75 1.04
C PRO A 475 -13.89 4.45 0.80
N MET A 476 -13.45 4.44 -0.46
CA MET A 476 -12.02 4.33 -0.78
C MET A 476 -11.22 5.53 -0.19
N PRO A 477 -9.95 5.33 0.22
CA PRO A 477 -9.19 4.09 0.24
C PRO A 477 -9.41 3.24 1.51
N LYS A 478 -10.46 3.50 2.30
CA LYS A 478 -10.78 2.68 3.48
C LYS A 478 -11.50 1.40 3.06
N ILE A 479 -10.98 0.27 3.56
CA ILE A 479 -11.51 -1.05 3.25
C ILE A 479 -12.47 -1.51 4.35
N SER A 480 -13.77 -1.57 4.09
CA SER A 480 -14.81 -1.88 5.08
C SER A 480 -15.04 -3.39 5.29
N GLY A 481 -14.43 -4.22 4.46
CA GLY A 481 -14.54 -5.67 4.54
C GLY A 481 -13.77 -6.38 3.44
N VAL A 482 -13.93 -7.70 3.36
CA VAL A 482 -13.33 -8.57 2.34
C VAL A 482 -14.41 -9.41 1.69
N VAL A 483 -14.31 -9.64 0.38
CA VAL A 483 -15.12 -10.62 -0.34
C VAL A 483 -14.22 -11.70 -0.94
N LYS A 484 -14.79 -12.89 -1.11
CA LYS A 484 -14.24 -13.96 -1.95
C LYS A 484 -15.06 -14.02 -3.23
N LEU A 485 -14.40 -13.90 -4.37
CA LEU A 485 -14.98 -14.05 -5.70
C LEU A 485 -14.65 -15.44 -6.25
N ASP A 486 -15.61 -16.08 -6.90
CA ASP A 486 -15.39 -17.22 -7.79
C ASP A 486 -15.35 -16.74 -9.24
N VAL A 487 -14.15 -16.67 -9.82
CA VAL A 487 -13.90 -16.18 -11.18
C VAL A 487 -14.00 -17.30 -12.23
N SER A 488 -14.42 -18.51 -11.87
CA SER A 488 -14.62 -19.60 -12.85
C SER A 488 -15.97 -19.51 -13.59
N GLY A 489 -16.92 -18.75 -13.04
CA GLY A 489 -18.30 -18.71 -13.52
C GLY A 489 -18.51 -18.05 -14.89
N ASP A 490 -19.65 -18.41 -15.49
CA ASP A 490 -20.16 -17.85 -16.75
C ASP A 490 -20.60 -16.39 -16.58
N GLU A 491 -20.79 -15.72 -17.72
CA GLU A 491 -21.26 -14.35 -17.77
C GLU A 491 -22.62 -14.17 -17.05
N HIS A 492 -22.77 -13.05 -16.32
CA HIS A 492 -24.03 -12.54 -15.73
C HIS A 492 -24.48 -13.11 -14.37
N LYS A 493 -23.61 -13.79 -13.61
CA LYS A 493 -23.89 -14.12 -12.19
C LYS A 493 -23.00 -13.32 -11.24
N GLU A 494 -23.56 -12.95 -10.08
CA GLU A 494 -22.77 -12.39 -8.98
C GLU A 494 -21.71 -13.43 -8.58
N SER A 495 -20.44 -13.01 -8.61
CA SER A 495 -19.31 -13.92 -8.36
C SER A 495 -18.90 -13.94 -6.88
N ILE A 496 -19.48 -13.08 -6.03
CA ILE A 496 -19.22 -13.10 -4.59
C ILE A 496 -19.79 -14.39 -3.97
N VAL A 497 -18.90 -15.26 -3.50
CA VAL A 497 -19.24 -16.54 -2.85
C VAL A 497 -19.00 -16.52 -1.33
N ALA A 498 -18.27 -15.52 -0.82
CA ALA A 498 -18.16 -15.27 0.60
C ALA A 498 -17.90 -13.79 0.91
N SER A 499 -18.24 -13.33 2.11
CA SER A 499 -17.90 -11.96 2.54
C SER A 499 -17.78 -11.80 4.05
N ARG A 500 -16.90 -10.89 4.47
CA ARG A 500 -16.76 -10.43 5.87
C ARG A 500 -16.72 -8.91 5.90
N MET A 501 -17.78 -8.30 6.39
CA MET A 501 -17.79 -6.87 6.73
C MET A 501 -17.27 -6.66 8.16
N TYR A 502 -16.39 -5.68 8.35
CA TYR A 502 -15.77 -5.42 9.65
C TYR A 502 -16.70 -4.70 10.64
N GLY A 503 -17.84 -4.20 10.15
CA GLY A 503 -18.80 -3.45 10.95
C GLY A 503 -18.60 -1.94 10.85
N GLN A 504 -19.57 -1.18 11.36
CA GLN A 504 -19.62 0.26 11.17
C GLN A 504 -18.47 0.99 11.90
N GLY A 505 -17.64 1.70 11.13
CA GLY A 505 -16.49 2.45 11.64
C GLY A 505 -15.22 1.60 11.78
N CYS A 506 -15.27 0.34 11.37
CA CYS A 506 -14.12 -0.55 11.33
C CYS A 506 -13.62 -0.69 9.89
N PHE A 507 -12.33 -0.48 9.68
CA PHE A 507 -11.73 -0.54 8.36
C PHE A 507 -10.38 -1.24 8.41
N GLY A 508 -10.06 -2.01 7.37
CA GLY A 508 -8.77 -2.66 7.19
C GLY A 508 -7.98 -2.09 6.02
N GLY A 509 -7.23 -2.96 5.35
CA GLY A 509 -6.51 -2.68 4.11
C GLY A 509 -6.50 -3.91 3.21
N GLU A 510 -5.40 -4.13 2.50
CA GLU A 510 -5.21 -5.33 1.69
C GLU A 510 -5.38 -6.63 2.52
N PRO A 511 -6.25 -7.56 2.10
CA PRO A 511 -6.24 -8.93 2.62
C PRO A 511 -5.06 -9.72 2.06
N PHE A 512 -4.55 -10.72 2.79
CA PHE A 512 -3.52 -11.63 2.27
C PHE A 512 -3.92 -13.08 2.48
N PHE A 513 -3.74 -13.94 1.46
CA PHE A 513 -4.02 -15.37 1.56
C PHE A 513 -2.78 -16.14 2.04
N VAL A 514 -2.96 -16.97 3.07
CA VAL A 514 -1.94 -17.90 3.57
C VAL A 514 -2.45 -19.32 3.44
N ALA A 515 -1.82 -20.11 2.57
CA ALA A 515 -2.15 -21.52 2.39
C ALA A 515 -1.90 -22.31 3.67
N ARG A 516 -2.77 -23.27 3.97
CA ARG A 516 -2.59 -24.19 5.11
C ARG A 516 -1.37 -25.09 4.91
N GLU A 517 -1.27 -25.64 3.70
CA GLU A 517 -0.19 -26.55 3.29
C GLU A 517 0.36 -26.08 1.94
N PRO A 518 1.22 -25.03 1.90
CA PRO A 518 1.68 -24.43 0.65
C PRO A 518 2.48 -25.38 -0.26
N GLU A 519 2.98 -26.48 0.29
CA GLU A 519 3.78 -27.49 -0.43
C GLU A 519 2.94 -28.71 -0.85
N ASN A 520 1.64 -28.74 -0.51
CA ASN A 520 0.74 -29.82 -0.88
C ASN A 520 0.03 -29.48 -2.21
N PRO A 521 0.40 -30.13 -3.34
CA PRO A 521 -0.22 -29.86 -4.63
C PRO A 521 -1.68 -30.35 -4.72
N GLU A 522 -2.11 -31.24 -3.81
CA GLU A 522 -3.48 -31.75 -3.74
C GLU A 522 -4.39 -30.87 -2.86
N ALA A 523 -3.84 -29.84 -2.20
CA ALA A 523 -4.64 -28.91 -1.43
C ALA A 523 -5.59 -28.13 -2.36
N GLU A 524 -6.83 -27.94 -1.91
CA GLU A 524 -7.77 -27.09 -2.62
C GLU A 524 -7.27 -25.64 -2.66
N GLU A 525 -7.57 -24.91 -3.73
CA GLU A 525 -7.06 -23.56 -3.98
C GLU A 525 -7.28 -22.59 -2.80
N ASP A 526 -8.42 -22.71 -2.13
CA ASP A 526 -8.84 -21.89 -0.99
C ASP A 526 -8.54 -22.53 0.38
N ASP A 527 -7.80 -23.64 0.45
CA ASP A 527 -7.42 -24.26 1.73
C ASP A 527 -6.35 -23.44 2.46
N GLY A 528 -6.82 -22.51 3.28
CA GLY A 528 -5.97 -21.61 4.01
C GLY A 528 -6.76 -20.56 4.77
N TYR A 529 -6.11 -19.44 4.96
CA TYR A 529 -6.63 -18.34 5.75
C TYR A 529 -6.42 -17.01 5.03
N VAL A 530 -7.40 -16.12 5.15
CA VAL A 530 -7.25 -14.71 4.77
C VAL A 530 -6.93 -13.91 6.01
N VAL A 531 -5.85 -13.13 5.97
CA VAL A 531 -5.42 -12.29 7.09
C VAL A 531 -5.49 -10.81 6.74
N SER A 532 -5.78 -9.96 7.73
CA SER A 532 -5.79 -8.50 7.53
C SER A 532 -5.67 -7.75 8.86
N TYR A 533 -5.05 -6.56 8.82
CA TYR A 533 -5.15 -5.59 9.91
C TYR A 533 -6.48 -4.85 9.82
N VAL A 534 -7.16 -4.66 10.95
CA VAL A 534 -8.41 -3.90 11.06
C VAL A 534 -8.28 -2.86 12.18
N HIS A 535 -8.78 -1.66 11.94
CA HIS A 535 -8.82 -0.57 12.90
C HIS A 535 -10.27 -0.13 13.13
N ASP A 536 -10.65 -0.03 14.40
CA ASP A 536 -11.93 0.53 14.83
C ASP A 536 -11.72 2.02 15.12
N GLU A 537 -12.24 2.88 14.23
CA GLU A 537 -12.10 4.34 14.37
C GLU A 537 -12.90 4.92 15.55
N LYS A 538 -13.85 4.17 16.13
CA LYS A 538 -14.62 4.61 17.31
C LYS A 538 -13.83 4.38 18.59
N THR A 539 -13.19 3.22 18.72
CA THR A 539 -12.44 2.85 19.93
C THR A 539 -10.96 3.21 19.85
N GLY A 540 -10.42 3.41 18.65
CA GLY A 540 -9.00 3.63 18.39
C GLY A 540 -8.16 2.35 18.45
N GLU A 541 -8.79 1.18 18.61
CA GLU A 541 -8.11 -0.11 18.71
C GLU A 541 -7.79 -0.69 17.32
N SER A 542 -6.67 -1.40 17.20
CA SER A 542 -6.34 -2.19 16.01
C SER A 542 -6.26 -3.68 16.36
N ARG A 543 -6.67 -4.52 15.42
CA ARG A 543 -6.70 -5.98 15.50
C ARG A 543 -6.06 -6.59 14.26
N PHE A 544 -5.54 -7.79 14.39
CA PHE A 544 -5.18 -8.65 13.27
C PHE A 544 -6.18 -9.81 13.22
N LEU A 545 -6.87 -9.93 12.09
CA LEU A 545 -7.89 -10.96 11.87
C LEU A 545 -7.30 -12.11 11.09
N VAL A 546 -7.67 -13.33 11.49
CA VAL A 546 -7.44 -14.56 10.72
C VAL A 546 -8.80 -15.15 10.38
N MET A 547 -9.09 -15.24 9.08
CA MET A 547 -10.38 -15.67 8.55
C MET A 547 -10.22 -16.98 7.79
N ASP A 548 -11.08 -17.96 8.03
CA ASP A 548 -11.13 -19.21 7.26
C ASP A 548 -11.53 -18.90 5.81
N ALA A 549 -10.64 -19.20 4.87
CA ALA A 549 -10.79 -18.85 3.46
C ALA A 549 -11.80 -19.75 2.72
N LYS A 550 -12.18 -20.91 3.29
CA LYS A 550 -13.22 -21.83 2.77
C LYS A 550 -14.62 -21.47 3.24
N SER A 551 -14.73 -20.84 4.40
CA SER A 551 -16.02 -20.44 4.98
C SER A 551 -16.77 -19.48 4.05
N SER A 552 -18.08 -19.71 3.86
CA SER A 552 -18.97 -18.81 3.10
C SER A 552 -19.12 -17.43 3.73
N GLU A 553 -18.73 -17.27 4.99
CA GLU A 553 -18.75 -15.99 5.70
C GLU A 553 -17.34 -15.44 5.94
N LEU A 554 -16.27 -16.12 5.49
CA LEU A 554 -14.90 -15.83 5.92
C LEU A 554 -14.81 -15.75 7.46
N GLU A 555 -15.18 -16.84 8.15
CA GLU A 555 -15.24 -16.91 9.62
C GLU A 555 -13.93 -16.51 10.30
N THR A 556 -13.99 -15.53 11.21
CA THR A 556 -12.84 -15.15 12.03
C THR A 556 -12.53 -16.23 13.06
N VAL A 557 -11.54 -17.07 12.76
CA VAL A 557 -11.06 -18.17 13.60
C VAL A 557 -10.06 -17.71 14.66
N ALA A 558 -9.41 -16.56 14.45
CA ALA A 558 -8.57 -15.91 15.45
C ALA A 558 -8.62 -14.39 15.32
N GLU A 559 -8.56 -13.71 16.46
CA GLU A 559 -8.44 -12.26 16.54
C GLU A 559 -7.33 -11.89 17.52
N VAL A 560 -6.37 -11.11 17.06
CA VAL A 560 -5.24 -10.65 17.87
C VAL A 560 -5.39 -9.16 18.13
N LYS A 561 -5.51 -8.76 19.40
CA LYS A 561 -5.49 -7.36 19.81
C LYS A 561 -4.07 -6.82 19.69
N LEU A 562 -3.91 -5.74 18.94
CA LEU A 562 -2.62 -5.09 18.75
C LEU A 562 -2.35 -4.11 19.90
N PRO A 563 -1.09 -4.00 20.37
CA PRO A 563 -0.72 -3.15 21.51
C PRO A 563 -0.81 -1.64 21.18
N ARG A 564 -0.96 -1.29 19.91
CA ARG A 564 -1.14 0.08 19.44
C ARG A 564 -1.95 0.12 18.14
N ARG A 565 -2.34 1.33 17.79
CA ARG A 565 -2.90 1.65 16.47
C ARG A 565 -1.90 1.31 15.35
N VAL A 566 -2.39 0.58 14.35
CA VAL A 566 -1.72 0.37 13.07
C VAL A 566 -2.44 1.23 12.01
N PRO A 567 -1.76 2.22 11.40
CA PRO A 567 -2.38 3.11 10.42
C PRO A 567 -2.83 2.35 9.17
N TYR A 568 -3.59 3.00 8.29
CA TYR A 568 -3.82 2.44 6.95
C TYR A 568 -2.48 2.32 6.19
N GLY A 569 -2.38 1.31 5.33
CA GLY A 569 -1.17 1.04 4.55
C GLY A 569 -1.54 0.54 3.16
N PHE A 570 -0.53 0.06 2.44
CA PHE A 570 -0.68 -0.48 1.09
C PHE A 570 -0.52 -2.00 1.15
N HIS A 571 0.52 -2.54 0.50
CA HIS A 571 0.64 -3.97 0.29
C HIS A 571 1.39 -4.69 1.40
N GLY A 572 1.05 -5.95 1.61
CA GLY A 572 1.69 -6.85 2.56
C GLY A 572 2.11 -8.18 1.96
N LEU A 573 2.94 -8.88 2.72
CA LEU A 573 3.49 -10.18 2.37
C LEU A 573 3.54 -11.06 3.62
N PHE A 574 3.10 -12.30 3.50
CA PHE A 574 3.41 -13.32 4.51
C PHE A 574 4.70 -14.05 4.14
N VAL A 575 5.70 -14.00 5.01
CA VAL A 575 6.97 -14.73 4.86
C VAL A 575 7.01 -15.85 5.88
N ARG A 576 7.16 -17.09 5.41
CA ARG A 576 7.18 -18.28 6.28
C ARG A 576 8.44 -18.32 7.13
N GLU A 577 8.35 -18.98 8.28
CA GLU A 577 9.50 -19.16 9.18
C GLU A 577 10.68 -19.85 8.49
N SER A 578 10.43 -20.79 7.58
CA SER A 578 11.45 -21.45 6.77
C SER A 578 12.22 -20.49 5.86
N ASP A 579 11.55 -19.45 5.36
CA ASP A 579 12.11 -18.46 4.46
C ASP A 579 12.79 -17.33 5.25
N LEU A 580 12.24 -16.97 6.40
CA LEU A 580 12.86 -16.02 7.34
C LEU A 580 14.21 -16.51 7.86
N LYS A 581 14.40 -17.82 8.04
CA LYS A 581 15.67 -18.43 8.44
C LYS A 581 16.78 -18.31 7.37
N LYS A 582 16.44 -17.92 6.15
CA LYS A 582 17.40 -17.71 5.05
C LYS A 582 17.93 -16.26 5.00
N LEU A 583 17.25 -15.32 5.68
CA LEU A 583 17.51 -13.87 5.62
C LEU A 583 18.74 -13.38 6.41
#